data_AF-A0A226E1P7-F1
#
_entry.id   AF-A0A226E1P7-F1
#
_cell.length_a   1.000
_cell.length_b   1.000
_cell.length_c   1.000
_cell.angle_alpha   90.00
_cell.angle_beta   90.00
_cell.angle_gamma   90.00
#
_symmetry.space_group_name_H-M   'P 1'
#
loop_
_entity.id
_entity.type
_entity.pdbx_description
1 polymer ?
#
loop_
_entity_poly.entity_id
_entity_poly.type
_entity_poly.pdbx_seq_one_letter_code
_entity_poly.pdbx_strand_id
1 'polypeptide(L)'
;MDKLFLVVVLVVGVAQVHGQGILFPRDSESRESKSLDGIWNFRQEPKGAVDLGLTEGWFNAPLEQSGEVENMPVPSSYQDLSNDRERRDYFGWVWYDREFWVSPQWTLADKRVFLRFGSVNYYAIVWVNGVRVTEHQGGHLPFQAELSLILNSNTANRITVAVNNTLTSSTVPQGFVRVKEGEQYPANHTIMSDNFDFFKYAGIHRSVLLYTTPRSYIDDITATPSVTGTTGTLTYNIATIVEGAGAETINVDLLDKEGTLVSSALTAIGTLVVPNAKLWWPYTMVREQNEAGYLYTLRVTD
;
A
#
# COMPACT_ATOMS: atom_id res chain seq x y z
N MET A 1 -40.23 43.27 -12.34
CA MET A 1 -39.93 41.83 -12.58
C MET A 1 -38.43 41.69 -12.45
N ASP A 2 -37.98 41.49 -11.22
CA ASP A 2 -36.56 41.38 -10.88
C ASP A 2 -36.07 39.98 -11.24
N LYS A 3 -35.06 39.89 -12.10
CA LYS A 3 -34.38 38.63 -12.41
C LYS A 3 -33.21 38.46 -11.44
N LEU A 4 -33.42 37.58 -10.47
CA LEU A 4 -32.41 37.10 -9.54
C LEU A 4 -31.38 36.26 -10.33
N PHE A 5 -30.12 36.70 -10.40
CA PHE A 5 -29.02 35.87 -10.91
C PHE A 5 -28.44 35.06 -9.74
N LEU A 6 -28.59 33.74 -9.82
CA LEU A 6 -27.98 32.79 -8.90
C LEU A 6 -26.51 32.61 -9.30
N VAL A 7 -25.59 33.18 -8.53
CA VAL A 7 -24.15 32.90 -8.66
C VAL A 7 -23.85 31.64 -7.85
N VAL A 8 -23.63 30.52 -8.55
CA VAL A 8 -23.12 29.29 -7.94
C VAL A 8 -21.61 29.45 -7.77
N VAL A 9 -21.18 29.68 -6.53
CA VAL A 9 -19.76 29.64 -6.17
C VAL A 9 -19.34 28.18 -6.11
N LEU A 10 -18.64 27.72 -7.16
CA LEU A 10 -17.99 26.42 -7.17
C LEU A 10 -16.74 26.52 -6.29
N VAL A 11 -16.84 26.08 -5.04
CA VAL A 11 -15.67 25.91 -4.18
C VAL A 11 -14.93 24.66 -4.68
N VAL A 12 -13.99 24.85 -5.60
CA VAL A 12 -12.99 23.84 -5.92
C VAL A 12 -12.05 23.78 -4.72
N GLY A 13 -12.32 22.85 -3.80
CA GLY A 13 -11.36 22.48 -2.78
C GLY A 13 -10.13 21.93 -3.49
N VAL A 14 -9.07 22.72 -3.53
CA VAL A 14 -7.74 22.23 -3.88
C VAL A 14 -7.35 21.30 -2.73
N ALA A 15 -7.54 20.00 -2.91
CA ALA A 15 -6.94 19.01 -2.02
C ALA A 15 -5.42 19.17 -2.17
N GLN A 16 -4.79 19.84 -1.21
CA GLN A 16 -3.35 19.74 -1.05
C GLN A 16 -3.04 18.28 -0.79
N VAL A 17 -2.46 17.61 -1.78
CA VAL A 17 -1.86 16.29 -1.63
C VAL A 17 -0.62 16.48 -0.74
N HIS A 18 -0.84 16.58 0.57
CA HIS A 18 0.19 16.18 1.52
C HIS A 18 0.32 14.67 1.30
N GLY A 19 1.41 14.25 0.65
CA GLY A 19 1.67 12.82 0.50
C GLY A 19 1.74 12.24 1.90
N GLN A 20 0.73 11.44 2.28
CA GLN A 20 0.75 10.72 3.54
C GLN A 20 1.99 9.81 3.56
N GLY A 21 2.68 9.78 4.69
CA GLY A 21 3.77 8.85 4.92
C GLY A 21 3.33 7.39 4.72
N ILE A 22 4.29 6.53 4.38
CA ILE A 22 4.04 5.12 4.04
C ILE A 22 4.83 4.17 4.95
N LEU A 23 5.06 4.61 6.20
CA LEU A 23 5.70 3.82 7.24
C LEU A 23 5.06 2.44 7.33
N PHE A 24 5.88 1.42 7.56
CA PHE A 24 5.38 0.06 7.66
C PHE A 24 4.51 -0.08 8.93
N PRO A 25 3.26 -0.59 8.83
CA PRO A 25 2.39 -0.77 9.98
C PRO A 25 3.03 -1.67 11.04
N ARG A 26 2.93 -1.27 12.32
CA ARG A 26 3.41 -2.05 13.46
C ARG A 26 2.41 -1.93 14.60
N ASP A 27 2.13 -3.06 15.25
CA ASP A 27 1.33 -3.08 16.46
C ASP A 27 2.07 -2.36 17.60
N SER A 28 1.33 -1.61 18.39
CA SER A 28 1.81 -0.86 19.56
C SER A 28 0.63 -0.57 20.48
N GLU A 29 0.87 0.14 21.58
CA GLU A 29 -0.17 0.61 22.50
C GLU A 29 -1.20 1.52 21.82
N SER A 30 -0.86 2.16 20.69
CA SER A 30 -1.73 3.10 19.96
C SER A 30 -2.20 2.60 18.60
N ARG A 31 -1.67 1.48 18.09
CA ARG A 31 -1.91 0.95 16.74
C ARG A 31 -2.14 -0.54 16.77
N GLU A 32 -3.11 -0.99 15.99
CA GLU A 32 -3.38 -2.41 15.74
C GLU A 32 -3.35 -2.66 14.24
N SER A 33 -2.92 -3.86 13.83
CA SER A 33 -2.95 -4.30 12.44
C SER A 33 -3.67 -5.64 12.29
N LYS A 34 -4.28 -5.83 11.12
CA LYS A 34 -5.01 -7.03 10.74
C LYS A 34 -4.67 -7.38 9.30
N SER A 35 -4.18 -8.59 9.09
CA SER A 35 -3.95 -9.10 7.73
C SER A 35 -5.28 -9.44 7.03
N LEU A 36 -5.35 -9.10 5.75
CA LEU A 36 -6.35 -9.55 4.79
C LEU A 36 -5.76 -10.58 3.81
N ASP A 37 -4.64 -11.20 4.14
CA ASP A 37 -4.05 -12.30 3.39
C ASP A 37 -4.91 -13.58 3.51
N GLY A 38 -4.73 -14.51 2.57
CA GLY A 38 -5.52 -15.73 2.43
C GLY A 38 -6.22 -15.80 1.07
N ILE A 39 -7.31 -16.55 1.00
CA ILE A 39 -8.03 -16.77 -0.26
C ILE A 39 -9.02 -15.64 -0.52
N TRP A 40 -8.94 -15.07 -1.71
CA TRP A 40 -9.86 -14.09 -2.27
C TRP A 40 -10.59 -14.73 -3.46
N ASN A 41 -11.78 -14.24 -3.79
CA ASN A 41 -12.39 -14.58 -5.06
C ASN A 41 -11.62 -13.85 -6.17
N PHE A 42 -11.55 -14.48 -7.34
CA PHE A 42 -10.83 -13.97 -8.48
C PHE A 42 -11.60 -14.20 -9.76
N ARG A 43 -11.52 -13.23 -10.67
CA ARG A 43 -12.09 -13.35 -12.01
C ARG A 43 -11.24 -12.61 -13.02
N GLN A 44 -10.92 -13.27 -14.12
CA GLN A 44 -10.29 -12.66 -15.27
C GLN A 44 -11.36 -12.15 -16.25
N GLU A 45 -11.18 -10.96 -16.84
CA GLU A 45 -12.07 -10.53 -17.92
C GLU A 45 -11.83 -11.37 -19.19
N PRO A 46 -12.87 -11.62 -20.01
CA PRO A 46 -12.71 -12.31 -21.28
C PRO A 46 -11.63 -11.66 -22.15
N LYS A 47 -10.87 -12.47 -22.87
CA LYS A 47 -9.82 -11.98 -23.77
C LYS A 47 -10.41 -11.04 -24.82
N GLY A 48 -9.84 -9.85 -24.92
CA GLY A 48 -10.30 -8.80 -25.85
C GLY A 48 -11.46 -7.95 -25.34
N ALA A 49 -11.97 -8.20 -24.12
CA ALA A 49 -12.86 -7.28 -23.44
C ALA A 49 -12.16 -5.93 -23.18
N VAL A 50 -12.94 -4.85 -23.23
CA VAL A 50 -12.46 -3.50 -22.94
C VAL A 50 -13.23 -3.01 -21.73
N ASP A 51 -12.56 -2.97 -20.59
CA ASP A 51 -13.08 -2.42 -19.33
C ASP A 51 -14.46 -3.00 -18.94
N LEU A 52 -14.68 -4.30 -19.15
CA LEU A 52 -16.01 -4.90 -19.02
C LEU A 52 -16.52 -4.79 -17.58
N GLY A 53 -15.70 -5.19 -16.61
CA GLY A 53 -16.09 -5.14 -15.20
C GLY A 53 -16.23 -3.72 -14.67
N LEU A 54 -15.51 -2.76 -15.25
CA LEU A 54 -15.69 -1.34 -14.95
C LEU A 54 -17.02 -0.83 -15.50
N THR A 55 -17.35 -1.20 -16.74
CA THR A 55 -18.57 -0.80 -17.45
C THR A 55 -19.83 -1.40 -16.80
N GLU A 56 -19.79 -2.67 -16.42
CA GLU A 56 -20.89 -3.37 -15.76
C GLU A 56 -20.93 -3.12 -14.25
N GLY A 57 -19.92 -2.46 -13.68
CA GLY A 57 -19.88 -2.10 -12.27
C GLY A 57 -19.74 -3.29 -11.33
N TRP A 58 -18.85 -4.25 -11.64
CA TRP A 58 -18.62 -5.47 -10.83
C TRP A 58 -18.23 -5.16 -9.37
N PHE A 59 -17.75 -3.96 -9.06
CA PHE A 59 -17.46 -3.50 -7.70
C PHE A 59 -18.71 -3.22 -6.83
N ASN A 60 -19.91 -3.11 -7.43
CA ASN A 60 -21.14 -2.76 -6.71
C ASN A 60 -21.76 -3.94 -5.93
N ALA A 61 -21.47 -5.18 -6.32
CA ALA A 61 -21.97 -6.40 -5.68
C ALA A 61 -20.84 -7.42 -5.44
N PRO A 62 -21.06 -8.50 -4.69
CA PRO A 62 -20.10 -9.61 -4.63
C PRO A 62 -19.75 -10.10 -6.04
N LEU A 63 -18.48 -10.36 -6.31
CA LEU A 63 -17.97 -10.64 -7.66
C LEU A 63 -18.66 -11.86 -8.30
N GLU A 64 -19.01 -12.86 -7.49
CA GLU A 64 -19.77 -14.05 -7.90
C GLU A 64 -21.15 -13.75 -8.54
N GLN A 65 -21.75 -12.59 -8.24
CA GLN A 65 -23.03 -12.19 -8.85
C GLN A 65 -22.86 -11.71 -10.29
N SER A 66 -21.65 -11.33 -10.68
CA SER A 66 -21.33 -10.92 -12.05
C SER A 66 -20.91 -12.10 -12.93
N GLY A 67 -20.64 -13.28 -12.35
CA GLY A 67 -20.22 -14.50 -13.04
C GLY A 67 -19.36 -15.41 -12.17
N GLU A 68 -18.87 -16.51 -12.77
CA GLU A 68 -18.03 -17.49 -12.07
C GLU A 68 -16.73 -16.86 -11.53
N VAL A 69 -16.36 -17.28 -10.32
CA VAL A 69 -15.14 -16.85 -9.62
C VAL A 69 -14.31 -18.05 -9.22
N GLU A 70 -13.00 -17.85 -9.16
CA GLU A 70 -12.02 -18.82 -8.69
C GLU A 70 -11.42 -18.40 -7.36
N ASN A 71 -10.87 -19.36 -6.61
CA ASN A 71 -10.10 -19.07 -5.40
C ASN A 71 -8.68 -18.64 -5.76
N MET A 72 -8.25 -17.48 -5.25
CA MET A 72 -6.92 -16.94 -5.49
C MET A 72 -6.24 -16.57 -4.16
N PRO A 73 -5.08 -17.17 -3.83
CA PRO A 73 -4.32 -16.77 -2.66
C PRO A 73 -3.73 -15.37 -2.85
N VAL A 74 -3.75 -14.61 -1.76
CA VAL A 74 -3.10 -13.32 -1.61
C VAL A 74 -2.23 -13.40 -0.35
N PRO A 75 -0.92 -13.08 -0.43
CA PRO A 75 -0.19 -12.62 -1.60
C PRO A 75 0.15 -13.72 -2.60
N SER A 76 -0.02 -13.46 -3.91
CA SER A 76 0.47 -14.31 -4.99
C SER A 76 0.40 -13.60 -6.34
N SER A 77 1.22 -14.07 -7.27
CA SER A 77 0.98 -13.88 -8.70
C SER A 77 -0.04 -14.92 -9.18
N TYR A 78 -0.98 -14.57 -10.06
CA TYR A 78 -2.05 -15.49 -10.46
C TYR A 78 -1.65 -16.49 -11.57
N GLN A 79 -0.60 -16.16 -12.33
CA GLN A 79 -0.30 -16.80 -13.62
C GLN A 79 -0.01 -18.30 -13.51
N ASP A 80 0.77 -18.73 -12.53
CA ASP A 80 1.23 -20.12 -12.40
C ASP A 80 0.40 -20.95 -11.41
N LEU A 81 -0.77 -20.46 -11.00
CA LEU A 81 -1.66 -21.13 -10.05
C LEU A 81 -2.67 -22.07 -10.73
N SER A 82 -2.58 -22.28 -12.04
CA SER A 82 -3.42 -23.20 -12.81
C SER A 82 -2.64 -23.77 -13.97
N ASN A 83 -3.21 -24.80 -14.58
CA ASN A 83 -2.70 -25.39 -15.81
C ASN A 83 -3.24 -24.68 -17.07
N ASP A 84 -3.94 -23.55 -16.95
CA ASP A 84 -4.44 -22.78 -18.10
C ASP A 84 -3.37 -21.82 -18.63
N ARG A 85 -2.94 -22.08 -19.87
CA ARG A 85 -1.98 -21.22 -20.57
C ARG A 85 -2.58 -19.85 -20.91
N GLU A 86 -3.86 -19.77 -21.24
CA GLU A 86 -4.47 -18.48 -21.56
C GLU A 86 -4.48 -17.56 -20.35
N ARG A 87 -4.75 -18.09 -19.16
CA ARG A 87 -4.60 -17.38 -17.89
C ARG A 87 -3.16 -16.96 -17.61
N ARG A 88 -2.20 -17.84 -17.86
CA ARG A 88 -0.78 -17.55 -17.62
C ARG A 88 -0.27 -16.39 -18.48
N ASP A 89 -0.65 -16.37 -19.75
CA ASP A 89 -0.21 -15.37 -20.73
C ASP A 89 -1.17 -14.16 -20.83
N TYR A 90 -2.21 -14.11 -19.98
CA TYR A 90 -3.24 -13.08 -20.01
C TYR A 90 -2.67 -11.69 -19.70
N PHE A 91 -3.21 -10.71 -20.42
CA PHE A 91 -3.09 -9.32 -20.04
C PHE A 91 -4.39 -8.55 -20.24
N GLY A 92 -4.64 -7.62 -19.32
CA GLY A 92 -5.90 -6.91 -19.20
C GLY A 92 -6.32 -6.81 -17.74
N TRP A 93 -7.62 -6.72 -17.50
CA TRP A 93 -8.18 -6.61 -16.17
C TRP A 93 -8.44 -7.98 -15.54
N VAL A 94 -7.93 -8.14 -14.33
CA VAL A 94 -8.35 -9.19 -13.41
C VAL A 94 -8.95 -8.54 -12.17
N TRP A 95 -9.90 -9.22 -11.56
CA TRP A 95 -10.69 -8.73 -10.45
C TRP A 95 -10.50 -9.64 -9.26
N TYR A 96 -10.38 -9.04 -8.08
CA TYR A 96 -10.35 -9.72 -6.80
C TYR A 96 -11.46 -9.16 -5.93
N ASP A 97 -12.15 -10.00 -5.16
CA ASP A 97 -12.94 -9.50 -4.04
C ASP A 97 -12.85 -10.40 -2.81
N ARG A 98 -13.13 -9.80 -1.65
CA ARG A 98 -13.14 -10.49 -0.36
C ARG A 98 -14.00 -9.75 0.64
N GLU A 99 -14.67 -10.51 1.49
CA GLU A 99 -15.31 -9.97 2.70
C GLU A 99 -14.36 -9.96 3.90
N PHE A 100 -14.47 -8.93 4.73
CA PHE A 100 -13.74 -8.82 5.98
C PHE A 100 -14.57 -8.13 7.06
N TRP A 101 -14.21 -8.40 8.30
CA TRP A 101 -14.81 -7.79 9.48
C TRP A 101 -13.81 -6.88 10.18
N VAL A 102 -14.26 -5.78 10.75
CA VAL A 102 -13.46 -4.92 11.63
C VAL A 102 -14.04 -4.99 13.05
N SER A 103 -13.18 -4.81 14.06
CA SER A 103 -13.67 -4.67 15.42
C SER A 103 -14.50 -3.39 15.53
N PRO A 104 -15.64 -3.37 16.25
CA PRO A 104 -16.38 -2.13 16.50
C PRO A 104 -15.51 -1.03 17.12
N GLN A 105 -14.48 -1.40 17.88
CA GLN A 105 -13.50 -0.47 18.47
C GLN A 105 -12.70 0.31 17.42
N TRP A 106 -12.49 -0.25 16.23
CA TRP A 106 -11.76 0.41 15.14
C TRP A 106 -12.58 1.52 14.47
N THR A 107 -13.90 1.48 14.64
CA THR A 107 -14.83 2.46 14.06
C THR A 107 -15.24 3.57 15.03
N LEU A 108 -14.60 3.61 16.21
CA LEU A 108 -14.79 4.71 17.15
C LEU A 108 -14.17 6.02 16.60
N ALA A 109 -14.73 7.15 17.05
CA ALA A 109 -14.40 8.48 16.51
C ALA A 109 -12.94 8.91 16.77
N ASP A 110 -12.26 8.29 17.73
CA ASP A 110 -10.86 8.55 18.11
C ASP A 110 -9.84 7.74 17.30
N LYS A 111 -10.30 6.89 16.37
CA LYS A 111 -9.43 6.08 15.51
C LYS A 111 -9.53 6.50 14.04
N ARG A 112 -8.43 6.28 13.33
CA ARG A 112 -8.40 6.22 11.87
C ARG A 112 -8.08 4.79 11.46
N VAL A 113 -8.71 4.32 10.39
CA VAL A 113 -8.46 2.99 9.82
C VAL A 113 -7.92 3.16 8.43
N PHE A 114 -6.82 2.48 8.13
CA PHE A 114 -6.18 2.51 6.83
C PHE A 114 -6.15 1.10 6.24
N LEU A 115 -6.36 1.04 4.93
CA LEU A 115 -6.09 -0.13 4.10
C LEU A 115 -4.79 0.08 3.36
N ARG A 116 -3.87 -0.88 3.45
CA ARG A 116 -2.55 -0.81 2.85
C ARG A 116 -2.26 -2.05 2.01
N PHE A 117 -1.89 -1.84 0.77
CA PHE A 117 -1.34 -2.87 -0.10
C PHE A 117 0.18 -2.81 -0.06
N GLY A 118 0.86 -3.96 0.10
CA GLY A 118 2.31 -4.00 -0.03
C GLY A 118 2.80 -3.81 -1.47
N SER A 119 2.02 -4.30 -2.45
CA SER A 119 2.28 -4.17 -3.88
C SER A 119 1.15 -4.87 -4.65
N VAL A 120 0.69 -4.21 -5.72
CA VAL A 120 -0.25 -4.76 -6.70
C VAL A 120 0.33 -4.44 -8.08
N ASN A 121 0.42 -5.43 -8.96
CA ASN A 121 1.06 -5.25 -10.27
C ASN A 121 0.05 -5.37 -11.42
N TYR A 122 -0.17 -4.36 -12.28
CA TYR A 122 0.55 -3.08 -12.36
C TYR A 122 -0.27 -1.85 -11.95
N TYR A 123 -1.49 -1.72 -12.46
CA TYR A 123 -2.40 -0.64 -12.14
C TYR A 123 -3.59 -1.18 -11.36
N ALA A 124 -3.83 -0.63 -10.17
CA ALA A 124 -4.84 -1.08 -9.25
C ALA A 124 -5.91 -0.01 -9.06
N ILE A 125 -7.17 -0.43 -9.04
CA ILE A 125 -8.29 0.39 -8.55
C ILE A 125 -8.96 -0.38 -7.42
N VAL A 126 -9.20 0.29 -6.30
CA VAL A 126 -9.72 -0.34 -5.08
C VAL A 126 -11.04 0.28 -4.69
N TRP A 127 -12.00 -0.57 -4.38
CA TRP A 127 -13.28 -0.21 -3.80
C TRP A 127 -13.47 -0.91 -2.46
N VAL A 128 -14.12 -0.23 -1.53
CA VAL A 128 -14.63 -0.81 -0.29
C VAL A 128 -16.11 -0.48 -0.20
N ASN A 129 -16.94 -1.50 -0.02
CA ASN A 129 -18.41 -1.36 0.00
C ASN A 129 -18.97 -0.64 -1.24
N GLY A 130 -18.37 -0.87 -2.41
CA GLY A 130 -18.73 -0.24 -3.68
C GLY A 130 -18.23 1.21 -3.85
N VAL A 131 -17.62 1.81 -2.83
CA VAL A 131 -17.04 3.16 -2.90
C VAL A 131 -15.58 3.05 -3.33
N ARG A 132 -15.19 3.79 -4.38
CA ARG A 132 -13.79 3.85 -4.83
C ARG A 132 -12.95 4.59 -3.80
N VAL A 133 -11.91 3.93 -3.26
CA VAL A 133 -11.11 4.48 -2.16
C VAL A 133 -9.73 4.94 -2.61
N THR A 134 -9.13 4.28 -3.60
CA THR A 134 -7.84 4.68 -4.15
C THR A 134 -7.58 4.02 -5.51
N GLU A 135 -6.56 4.52 -6.19
CA GLU A 135 -5.93 3.91 -7.35
C GLU A 135 -4.41 4.00 -7.20
N HIS A 136 -3.68 3.06 -7.80
CA HIS A 136 -2.23 3.10 -7.76
C HIS A 136 -1.64 2.53 -9.04
N GLN A 137 -0.63 3.22 -9.56
CA GLN A 137 0.15 2.79 -10.71
C GLN A 137 1.58 2.46 -10.26
N GLY A 138 2.00 1.21 -10.39
CA GLY A 138 3.34 0.76 -10.03
C GLY A 138 3.33 -0.60 -9.35
N GLY A 139 4.13 -1.53 -9.88
CA GLY A 139 4.04 -2.94 -9.50
C GLY A 139 4.67 -3.35 -8.18
N HIS A 140 5.55 -2.52 -7.58
CA HIS A 140 6.44 -2.97 -6.49
C HIS A 140 6.55 -2.00 -5.30
N LEU A 141 5.69 -0.98 -5.25
CA LEU A 141 5.61 -0.03 -4.16
C LEU A 141 4.27 -0.16 -3.42
N PRO A 142 4.26 0.11 -2.11
CA PRO A 142 3.04 0.13 -1.34
C PRO A 142 2.21 1.38 -1.60
N PHE A 143 0.92 1.27 -1.35
CA PHE A 143 -0.03 2.38 -1.34
C PHE A 143 -1.13 2.10 -0.31
N GLN A 144 -1.83 3.15 0.11
CA GLN A 144 -2.86 3.05 1.14
C GLN A 144 -4.04 3.99 0.91
N ALA A 145 -5.12 3.76 1.65
CA ALA A 145 -6.29 4.64 1.72
C ALA A 145 -6.86 4.63 3.13
N GLU A 146 -7.31 5.80 3.60
CA GLU A 146 -8.10 5.90 4.83
C GLU A 146 -9.54 5.42 4.57
N LEU A 147 -10.04 4.53 5.43
CA LEU A 147 -11.38 3.93 5.34
C LEU A 147 -12.33 4.36 6.48
N SER A 148 -11.90 5.28 7.35
CA SER A 148 -12.62 5.64 8.58
C SER A 148 -14.10 6.01 8.37
N LEU A 149 -14.45 6.59 7.22
CA LEU A 149 -15.80 7.08 6.92
C LEU A 149 -16.67 6.10 6.10
N ILE A 150 -16.14 4.94 5.71
CA ILE A 150 -16.82 4.01 4.80
C ILE A 150 -17.00 2.60 5.38
N LEU A 151 -16.34 2.30 6.50
CA LEU A 151 -16.41 1.00 7.14
C LEU A 151 -17.73 0.80 7.88
N ASN A 152 -18.32 -0.37 7.68
CA ASN A 152 -19.41 -0.87 8.49
C ASN A 152 -18.84 -1.49 9.77
N SER A 153 -19.35 -1.07 10.92
CA SER A 153 -18.87 -1.52 12.24
C SER A 153 -19.47 -2.84 12.71
N ASN A 154 -20.68 -3.16 12.24
CA ASN A 154 -21.48 -4.29 12.73
C ASN A 154 -21.81 -5.34 11.66
N THR A 155 -21.33 -5.14 10.43
CA THR A 155 -21.54 -6.07 9.31
C THR A 155 -20.24 -6.30 8.55
N ALA A 156 -20.23 -7.32 7.70
CA ALA A 156 -19.13 -7.52 6.76
C ALA A 156 -18.92 -6.26 5.90
N ASN A 157 -17.65 -6.01 5.60
CA ASN A 157 -17.21 -5.06 4.59
C ASN A 157 -16.69 -5.86 3.41
N ARG A 158 -16.87 -5.35 2.20
CA ARG A 158 -16.33 -5.97 0.98
C ARG A 158 -15.24 -5.10 0.40
N ILE A 159 -14.09 -5.68 0.14
CA ILE A 159 -13.05 -5.09 -0.69
C ILE A 159 -13.12 -5.68 -2.09
N THR A 160 -13.07 -4.83 -3.11
CA THR A 160 -12.96 -5.24 -4.52
C THR A 160 -11.77 -4.52 -5.12
N VAL A 161 -10.94 -5.24 -5.89
CA VAL A 161 -9.74 -4.71 -6.52
C VAL A 161 -9.71 -5.12 -7.98
N ALA A 162 -9.66 -4.14 -8.88
CA ALA A 162 -9.35 -4.37 -10.28
C ALA A 162 -7.85 -4.16 -10.49
N VAL A 163 -7.19 -5.10 -11.16
CA VAL A 163 -5.75 -5.08 -11.44
C VAL A 163 -5.54 -5.20 -12.95
N ASN A 164 -4.91 -4.20 -13.55
CA ASN A 164 -4.48 -4.23 -14.94
C ASN A 164 -2.97 -4.45 -15.01
N ASN A 165 -2.54 -5.47 -15.73
CA ASN A 165 -1.12 -5.76 -15.94
C ASN A 165 -0.59 -5.29 -17.31
N THR A 166 -1.35 -4.49 -18.03
CA THR A 166 -0.95 -3.94 -19.33
C THR A 166 0.18 -2.94 -19.17
N LEU A 167 1.35 -3.27 -19.72
CA LEU A 167 2.51 -2.39 -19.76
C LEU A 167 2.46 -1.48 -21.00
N THR A 168 2.93 -0.25 -20.83
CA THR A 168 3.00 0.78 -21.88
C THR A 168 4.39 1.42 -21.93
N SER A 169 4.63 2.33 -22.87
CA SER A 169 5.88 3.10 -22.91
C SER A 169 6.07 4.02 -21.70
N SER A 170 5.00 4.31 -20.95
CA SER A 170 5.03 5.16 -19.75
C SER A 170 5.03 4.35 -18.45
N THR A 171 4.90 3.02 -18.50
CA THR A 171 5.01 2.18 -17.30
C THR A 171 6.48 1.93 -16.95
N VAL A 172 6.73 1.56 -15.70
CA VAL A 172 8.04 1.09 -15.23
C VAL A 172 7.85 -0.28 -14.58
N PRO A 173 8.31 -1.38 -15.22
CA PRO A 173 9.02 -1.44 -16.50
C PRO A 173 8.14 -1.11 -17.72
N GLN A 174 8.78 -0.79 -18.85
CA GLN A 174 8.09 -0.46 -20.10
C GLN A 174 7.65 -1.72 -20.86
N GLY A 175 6.54 -1.61 -21.57
CA GLY A 175 6.06 -2.64 -22.50
C GLY A 175 5.14 -2.07 -23.57
N PHE A 176 4.70 -2.92 -24.50
CA PHE A 176 3.88 -2.51 -25.63
C PHE A 176 2.94 -3.65 -26.02
N VAL A 177 1.66 -3.34 -26.21
CA VAL A 177 0.74 -4.28 -26.87
C VAL A 177 1.03 -4.24 -28.37
N ARG A 178 1.25 -5.40 -28.98
CA ARG A 178 1.48 -5.54 -30.43
C ARG A 178 0.47 -6.50 -31.03
N VAL A 179 -0.07 -6.13 -32.18
CA VAL A 179 -0.81 -7.06 -33.04
C VAL A 179 0.22 -7.89 -33.81
N LYS A 180 0.11 -9.22 -33.76
CA LYS A 180 0.88 -10.13 -34.59
C LYS A 180 0.13 -10.37 -35.89
N GLU A 181 0.78 -10.02 -37.00
CA GLU A 181 0.27 -10.20 -38.34
C GLU A 181 0.94 -11.40 -39.03
N GLY A 182 0.22 -12.03 -39.98
CA GLY A 182 0.68 -13.19 -40.74
C GLY A 182 -0.37 -14.30 -40.79
N GLU A 183 -0.30 -15.15 -41.83
CA GLU A 183 -1.26 -16.24 -42.05
C GLU A 183 -1.28 -17.27 -40.90
N GLN A 184 -0.21 -17.34 -40.11
CA GLN A 184 -0.08 -18.23 -38.95
C GLN A 184 -0.76 -17.73 -37.67
N TYR A 185 -1.25 -16.49 -37.64
CA TYR A 185 -1.90 -15.91 -36.46
C TYR A 185 -3.39 -15.64 -36.73
N PRO A 186 -4.27 -15.87 -35.73
CA PRO A 186 -5.65 -15.42 -35.83
C PRO A 186 -5.74 -13.91 -36.06
N ALA A 187 -6.83 -13.45 -36.68
CA ALA A 187 -7.09 -12.03 -36.83
C ALA A 187 -7.07 -11.32 -35.47
N ASN A 188 -6.44 -10.14 -35.41
CA ASN A 188 -6.28 -9.33 -34.20
C ASN A 188 -5.57 -10.05 -33.04
N HIS A 189 -4.69 -11.02 -33.30
CA HIS A 189 -3.92 -11.67 -32.26
C HIS A 189 -2.94 -10.69 -31.59
N THR A 190 -3.24 -10.29 -30.36
CA THR A 190 -2.42 -9.35 -29.59
C THR A 190 -1.50 -10.07 -28.62
N ILE A 191 -0.28 -9.57 -28.48
CA ILE A 191 0.68 -10.00 -27.46
C ILE A 191 1.19 -8.80 -26.65
N MET A 192 1.64 -9.06 -25.44
CA MET A 192 2.44 -8.11 -24.68
C MET A 192 3.92 -8.29 -24.97
N SER A 193 4.53 -7.28 -25.58
CA SER A 193 5.96 -7.21 -25.88
C SER A 193 6.66 -6.34 -24.85
N ASP A 194 7.89 -6.70 -24.51
CA ASP A 194 8.75 -6.01 -23.55
C ASP A 194 10.23 -6.22 -23.90
N ASN A 195 11.11 -5.53 -23.20
CA ASN A 195 12.56 -5.58 -23.41
C ASN A 195 13.31 -5.96 -22.12
N PHE A 196 12.69 -6.75 -21.23
CA PHE A 196 13.31 -7.19 -19.97
C PHE A 196 13.25 -8.71 -19.83
N ASP A 197 14.25 -9.30 -19.17
CA ASP A 197 14.45 -10.74 -19.10
C ASP A 197 13.89 -11.36 -17.81
N PHE A 198 12.63 -11.06 -17.50
CA PHE A 198 11.88 -11.69 -16.42
C PHE A 198 10.40 -11.77 -16.78
N PHE A 199 9.71 -12.76 -16.22
CA PHE A 199 8.29 -12.95 -16.52
C PHE A 199 7.41 -11.87 -15.89
N LYS A 200 6.36 -11.46 -16.60
CA LYS A 200 5.45 -10.36 -16.26
C LYS A 200 4.37 -10.79 -15.26
N TYR A 201 4.79 -11.30 -14.12
CA TYR A 201 3.87 -11.68 -13.04
C TYR A 201 3.03 -10.50 -12.57
N ALA A 202 1.77 -10.79 -12.25
CA ALA A 202 0.76 -9.80 -11.90
C ALA A 202 -0.20 -10.34 -10.85
N GLY A 203 -0.94 -9.41 -10.22
CA GLY A 203 -1.81 -9.69 -9.09
C GLY A 203 -1.39 -8.93 -7.83
N ILE A 204 -1.86 -9.40 -6.68
CA ILE A 204 -1.56 -8.81 -5.37
C ILE A 204 -0.35 -9.56 -4.79
N HIS A 205 0.86 -9.07 -5.07
CA HIS A 205 2.11 -9.79 -4.79
C HIS A 205 2.59 -9.71 -3.33
N ARG A 206 2.10 -8.74 -2.55
CA ARG A 206 2.50 -8.56 -1.16
C ARG A 206 1.26 -8.35 -0.30
N SER A 207 1.43 -8.57 1.00
CA SER A 207 0.34 -8.59 1.96
C SER A 207 -0.57 -7.35 1.89
N VAL A 208 -1.84 -7.61 2.14
CA VAL A 208 -2.88 -6.58 2.31
C VAL A 208 -3.18 -6.47 3.79
N LEU A 209 -3.03 -5.27 4.35
CA LEU A 209 -3.21 -5.02 5.78
C LEU A 209 -4.28 -3.96 5.98
N LEU A 210 -5.11 -4.14 6.99
CA LEU A 210 -5.77 -3.03 7.66
C LEU A 210 -4.93 -2.64 8.87
N TYR A 211 -4.84 -1.35 9.19
CA TYR A 211 -4.25 -0.92 10.44
C TYR A 211 -4.93 0.33 10.99
N THR A 212 -4.78 0.56 12.29
CA THR A 212 -5.33 1.72 12.99
C THR A 212 -4.25 2.70 13.42
N THR A 213 -4.65 3.97 13.53
CA THR A 213 -3.90 5.01 14.24
C THR A 213 -4.87 5.79 15.12
N PRO A 214 -4.38 6.56 16.11
CA PRO A 214 -5.16 7.64 16.70
C PRO A 214 -5.41 8.75 15.67
N ARG A 215 -6.25 9.73 16.03
CA ARG A 215 -6.59 10.88 15.16
C ARG A 215 -5.39 11.76 14.85
N SER A 216 -4.60 12.08 15.88
CA SER A 216 -3.22 12.54 15.72
C SER A 216 -2.29 11.34 15.65
N TYR A 217 -1.31 11.35 14.75
CA TYR A 217 -0.39 10.23 14.61
C TYR A 217 0.92 10.63 13.93
N ILE A 218 1.98 9.89 14.22
CA ILE A 218 3.25 9.92 13.47
C ILE A 218 3.03 9.40 12.04
N ASP A 219 3.24 10.26 11.06
CA ASP A 219 3.03 10.02 9.64
C ASP A 219 4.30 9.53 8.96
N ASP A 220 5.44 10.19 9.22
CA ASP A 220 6.72 9.82 8.65
C ASP A 220 7.89 10.03 9.63
N ILE A 221 8.95 9.24 9.44
CA ILE A 221 10.19 9.31 10.22
C ILE A 221 11.35 9.28 9.24
N THR A 222 12.06 10.40 9.13
CA THR A 222 13.35 10.45 8.45
C THR A 222 14.46 10.42 9.49
N ALA A 223 15.38 9.46 9.41
CA ALA A 223 16.53 9.35 10.31
C ALA A 223 17.81 9.06 9.51
N THR A 224 18.86 9.85 9.73
CA THR A 224 20.14 9.77 9.02
C THR A 224 21.28 9.61 10.01
N PRO A 225 21.90 8.41 10.07
CA PRO A 225 23.05 8.19 10.93
C PRO A 225 24.34 8.77 10.32
N SER A 226 25.22 9.28 11.17
CA SER A 226 26.60 9.64 10.83
C SER A 226 27.54 9.28 11.98
N VAL A 227 28.85 9.27 11.73
CA VAL A 227 29.86 8.89 12.72
C VAL A 227 31.04 9.85 12.68
N THR A 228 31.55 10.23 13.86
CA THR A 228 32.79 10.99 14.04
C THR A 228 33.65 10.29 15.09
N GLY A 229 34.79 9.72 14.69
CA GLY A 229 35.59 8.86 15.55
C GLY A 229 34.80 7.64 15.98
N THR A 230 34.63 7.43 17.29
CA THR A 230 33.78 6.36 17.86
C THR A 230 32.37 6.83 18.20
N THR A 231 32.03 8.10 17.97
CA THR A 231 30.73 8.67 18.33
C THR A 231 29.78 8.59 17.14
N GLY A 232 28.64 7.92 17.32
CA GLY A 232 27.54 7.92 16.37
C GLY A 232 26.59 9.09 16.65
N THR A 233 26.06 9.69 15.60
CA THR A 233 25.01 10.72 15.69
C THR A 233 23.85 10.33 14.77
N LEU A 234 22.61 10.52 15.22
CA LEU A 234 21.41 10.26 14.42
C LEU A 234 20.62 11.55 14.30
N THR A 235 20.65 12.17 13.12
CA THR A 235 19.80 13.34 12.83
C THR A 235 18.44 12.84 12.39
N TYR A 236 17.37 13.38 12.94
CA TYR A 236 16.02 12.90 12.69
C TYR A 236 15.00 14.03 12.49
N ASN A 237 13.92 13.70 11.78
CA ASN A 237 12.74 14.53 11.58
C ASN A 237 11.50 13.62 11.65
N ILE A 238 10.60 13.93 12.58
CA ILE A 238 9.32 13.25 12.79
C ILE A 238 8.21 14.13 12.23
N ALA A 239 7.52 13.65 11.19
CA ALA A 239 6.33 14.29 10.67
C ALA A 239 5.10 13.70 11.37
N THR A 240 4.19 14.56 11.83
CA THR A 240 2.93 14.14 12.47
C THR A 240 1.74 14.75 11.74
N ILE A 241 0.62 14.03 11.77
CA ILE A 241 -0.71 14.58 11.52
C ILE A 241 -1.30 14.89 12.88
N VAL A 242 -1.76 16.12 13.09
CA VAL A 242 -2.35 16.59 14.36
C VAL A 242 -3.79 16.99 14.11
N GLU A 243 -4.71 16.51 14.94
CA GLU A 243 -6.10 16.92 14.90
C GLU A 243 -6.49 17.69 16.17
N GLY A 244 -6.77 18.99 16.01
CA GLY A 244 -7.11 19.90 17.11
C GLY A 244 -6.05 20.96 17.38
N ALA A 245 -6.26 21.76 18.42
CA ALA A 245 -5.34 22.81 18.84
C ALA A 245 -4.53 22.33 20.05
N GLY A 246 -3.29 21.89 19.82
CA GLY A 246 -2.35 21.52 20.86
C GLY A 246 -0.95 21.34 20.29
N ALA A 247 0.07 21.79 21.01
CA ALA A 247 1.45 21.43 20.70
C ALA A 247 1.71 20.03 21.27
N GLU A 248 1.87 19.03 20.41
CA GLU A 248 2.27 17.68 20.84
C GLU A 248 3.77 17.67 21.15
N THR A 249 4.12 17.14 22.33
CA THR A 249 5.52 16.97 22.72
C THR A 249 5.99 15.61 22.22
N ILE A 250 6.77 15.61 21.15
CA ILE A 250 7.31 14.36 20.59
C ILE A 250 8.52 13.92 21.41
N ASN A 251 8.41 12.78 22.09
CA ASN A 251 9.52 12.10 22.72
C ASN A 251 10.16 11.12 21.74
N VAL A 252 11.48 11.20 21.60
CA VAL A 252 12.30 10.39 20.70
C VAL A 252 13.39 9.73 21.51
N ASP A 253 13.27 8.42 21.70
CA ASP A 253 14.22 7.58 22.43
C ASP A 253 15.01 6.71 21.45
N LEU A 254 16.32 6.64 21.62
CA LEU A 254 17.17 5.66 20.93
C LEU A 254 17.56 4.58 21.93
N LEU A 255 17.18 3.35 21.63
CA LEU A 255 17.44 2.17 22.45
C LEU A 255 18.49 1.28 21.78
N ASP A 256 19.38 0.69 22.56
CA ASP A 256 20.30 -0.35 22.08
C ASP A 256 19.60 -1.69 21.81
N LYS A 257 20.33 -2.71 21.34
CA LYS A 257 19.76 -4.03 21.02
C LYS A 257 19.17 -4.75 22.24
N GLU A 258 19.58 -4.38 23.44
CA GLU A 258 19.08 -4.89 24.71
C GLU A 258 17.85 -4.11 25.23
N GLY A 259 17.45 -3.04 24.54
CA GLY A 259 16.34 -2.17 24.94
C GLY A 259 16.73 -1.07 25.94
N THR A 260 18.03 -0.86 26.18
CA THR A 260 18.54 0.18 27.08
C THR A 260 18.53 1.52 26.38
N LEU A 261 18.02 2.56 27.06
CA LEU A 261 18.06 3.93 26.56
C LEU A 261 19.49 4.45 26.47
N VAL A 262 19.93 4.85 25.27
CA VAL A 262 21.27 5.39 25.01
C VAL A 262 21.28 6.87 24.66
N SER A 263 20.16 7.43 24.20
CA SER A 263 20.00 8.85 23.87
C SER A 263 18.51 9.20 23.80
N SER A 264 18.13 10.44 24.11
CA SER A 264 16.74 10.90 23.99
C SER A 264 16.62 12.39 23.68
N ALA A 265 15.44 12.79 23.17
CA ALA A 265 15.07 14.17 22.93
C ALA A 265 13.55 14.36 23.01
N LEU A 266 13.11 15.59 23.32
CA LEU A 266 11.69 15.99 23.42
C LEU A 266 11.27 16.93 22.28
N THR A 267 11.84 16.72 21.10
CA THR A 267 11.60 17.53 19.91
C THR A 267 11.37 16.65 18.69
N ALA A 268 10.47 17.08 17.79
CA ALA A 268 10.20 16.37 16.54
C ALA A 268 11.37 16.42 15.54
N ILE A 269 12.26 17.41 15.67
CA ILE A 269 13.47 17.55 14.87
C ILE A 269 14.65 17.65 15.83
N GLY A 270 15.73 16.92 15.55
CA GLY A 270 16.91 16.96 16.41
C GLY A 270 18.02 16.02 15.99
N THR A 271 19.01 15.90 16.87
CA THR A 271 20.14 14.98 16.73
C THR A 271 20.35 14.24 18.03
N LEU A 272 20.36 12.91 17.97
CA LEU A 272 20.74 12.05 19.09
C LEU A 272 22.24 11.71 18.97
N VAL A 273 22.92 11.61 20.10
CA VAL A 273 24.36 11.33 20.17
C VAL A 273 24.60 10.08 20.99
N VAL A 274 25.41 9.16 20.46
CA VAL A 274 25.78 7.88 21.09
C VAL A 274 27.31 7.76 21.14
N PRO A 275 27.94 8.06 22.29
CA PRO A 275 29.36 7.82 22.49
C PRO A 275 29.69 6.33 22.35
N ASN A 276 30.81 5.99 21.71
CA ASN A 276 31.24 4.61 21.47
C ASN A 276 30.14 3.75 20.82
N ALA A 277 29.52 4.27 19.77
CA ALA A 277 28.40 3.63 19.09
C ALA A 277 28.80 2.27 18.50
N LYS A 278 27.90 1.29 18.63
CA LYS A 278 27.99 0.01 17.93
C LYS A 278 27.45 0.19 16.53
N LEU A 279 28.34 0.27 15.54
CA LEU A 279 27.96 0.52 14.15
C LEU A 279 27.36 -0.72 13.50
N TRP A 280 26.43 -0.50 12.56
CA TRP A 280 25.96 -1.56 11.67
C TRP A 280 27.09 -1.95 10.71
N TRP A 281 27.46 -3.22 10.71
CA TRP A 281 28.45 -3.78 9.79
C TRP A 281 27.84 -4.88 8.91
N PRO A 282 28.20 -4.97 7.62
CA PRO A 282 27.87 -6.10 6.78
C PRO A 282 28.34 -7.42 7.39
N TYR A 283 27.64 -8.50 7.08
CA TYR A 283 27.91 -9.84 7.60
C TYR A 283 29.39 -10.28 7.55
N THR A 284 30.10 -9.92 6.48
CA THR A 284 31.50 -10.32 6.27
C THR A 284 32.53 -9.33 6.84
N MET A 285 32.10 -8.27 7.52
CA MET A 285 32.99 -7.21 8.05
C MET A 285 33.17 -7.25 9.57
N VAL A 286 32.65 -8.28 10.24
CA VAL A 286 32.77 -8.49 11.68
C VAL A 286 33.61 -9.72 12.00
N ARG A 287 34.25 -9.75 13.18
CA ARG A 287 35.00 -10.92 13.64
C ARG A 287 34.06 -12.02 14.14
N GLU A 288 33.01 -11.62 14.85
CA GLU A 288 31.99 -12.52 15.35
C GLU A 288 30.66 -12.26 14.61
N GLN A 289 30.06 -13.32 14.05
CA GLN A 289 28.88 -13.18 13.17
C GLN A 289 27.65 -12.59 13.89
N ASN A 290 27.57 -12.72 15.21
CA ASN A 290 26.52 -12.14 16.05
C ASN A 290 26.65 -10.61 16.23
N GLU A 291 27.74 -9.99 15.75
CA GLU A 291 27.95 -8.54 15.74
C GLU A 291 27.51 -7.89 14.41
N ALA A 292 27.30 -8.70 13.38
CA ALA A 292 26.83 -8.22 12.09
C ALA A 292 25.43 -7.64 12.19
N GLY A 293 25.17 -6.60 11.40
CA GLY A 293 23.84 -6.05 11.27
C GLY A 293 23.28 -5.46 12.58
N TYR A 294 24.12 -4.91 13.46
CA TYR A 294 23.68 -4.27 14.70
C TYR A 294 22.63 -3.18 14.42
N LEU A 295 21.49 -3.25 15.11
CA LEU A 295 20.40 -2.28 14.99
C LEU A 295 20.08 -1.67 16.35
N TYR A 296 19.99 -0.34 16.36
CA TYR A 296 19.31 0.41 17.40
C TYR A 296 17.80 0.46 17.10
N THR A 297 16.99 0.74 18.12
CA THR A 297 15.56 1.01 17.98
C THR A 297 15.29 2.48 18.26
N LEU A 298 14.81 3.22 17.26
CA LEU A 298 14.27 4.57 17.44
C LEU A 298 12.80 4.45 17.83
N ARG A 299 12.48 4.74 19.09
CA ARG A 299 11.12 4.75 19.62
C ARG A 299 10.61 6.19 19.67
N VAL A 300 9.45 6.43 19.10
CA VAL A 300 8.83 7.75 19.01
C VAL A 300 7.44 7.68 19.63
N THR A 301 7.14 8.61 20.53
CA THR A 301 5.85 8.71 21.24
C THR A 301 5.40 10.17 21.28
N ASP A 302 4.10 10.40 21.08
CA ASP A 302 3.42 11.70 21.10
C ASP A 302 2.53 11.89 22.35
#